data_AF-A0A8K0TTE5-F1
#
_entry.id   AF-A0A8K0TTE5-F1
#
_cell.length_a   1.000
_cell.length_b   1.000
_cell.length_c   1.000
_cell.angle_alpha   90.00
_cell.angle_beta   90.00
_cell.angle_gamma   90.00
#
_symmetry.space_group_name_H-M   'P 1'
#
loop_
_entity.id
_entity.type
_entity.pdbx_description
1 polymer ?
#
loop_
_entity_poly.entity_id
_entity_poly.type
_entity_poly.pdbx_seq_one_letter_code
_entity_poly.pdbx_strand_id
1 'polypeptide(L)'
;MADTSSNSNGPAYPSYEEYARLPVPVKPWAGATYLRLFIRLQEPFSSAVSVCPPDRSTTSPREPYCRETPDGLVWHPIAEESVTDHRISSITVKIRCLDEWESAWLQLFEEEDLRPGDEGAVWALPGEEEEADDEETGMKLVRHVGEDRPRKYEGVVVRASNGHFVTVHDYATAVYEYLMPLRREVLASLTVSKQNGEPLPDDTQLVLCGFGPSQSVETVEEAERRRRRARMAGAGGDAVIPPEGLKA
;
A
#
# COMPACT_ATOMS: atom_id res chain seq x y z
N MET A 1 12.86 -51.64 14.04
CA MET A 1 12.84 -50.28 14.62
C MET A 1 12.74 -49.32 13.47
N ALA A 2 11.55 -48.76 13.29
CA ALA A 2 11.27 -47.73 12.31
C ALA A 2 11.45 -46.37 13.01
N ASP A 3 12.03 -45.41 12.30
CA ASP A 3 11.60 -44.02 12.38
C ASP A 3 11.89 -43.38 11.02
N THR A 4 10.83 -43.35 10.21
CA THR A 4 10.74 -42.63 8.96
C THR A 4 10.30 -41.21 9.30
N SER A 5 11.25 -40.29 9.51
CA SER A 5 10.96 -38.86 9.51
C SER A 5 10.65 -38.43 8.08
N SER A 6 9.36 -38.36 7.77
CA SER A 6 8.84 -37.80 6.52
C SER A 6 9.15 -36.30 6.48
N ASN A 7 10.24 -35.91 5.81
CA ASN A 7 10.47 -34.53 5.40
C ASN A 7 9.43 -34.17 4.33
N SER A 8 8.32 -33.56 4.75
CA SER A 8 7.33 -32.96 3.85
C SER A 8 7.89 -31.67 3.24
N ASN A 9 8.95 -31.78 2.43
CA ASN A 9 9.49 -30.64 1.68
C ASN A 9 8.90 -30.66 0.27
N GLY A 10 7.69 -30.10 0.12
CA GLY A 10 7.17 -29.75 -1.20
C GLY A 10 8.11 -28.77 -1.92
N PRO A 11 7.99 -28.57 -3.23
CA PRO A 11 8.82 -27.60 -3.94
C PRO A 11 8.68 -26.22 -3.29
N ALA A 12 9.79 -25.55 -3.03
CA ALA A 12 9.81 -24.19 -2.50
C ALA A 12 9.02 -23.29 -3.46
N TYR A 13 8.05 -22.54 -2.92
CA TYR A 13 7.27 -21.60 -3.72
C TYR A 13 8.19 -20.47 -4.22
N PRO A 14 8.04 -20.00 -5.46
CA PRO A 14 8.84 -18.90 -5.97
C PRO A 14 8.45 -17.57 -5.31
N SER A 15 9.32 -16.57 -5.41
CA SER A 15 9.00 -15.20 -5.00
C SER A 15 8.06 -14.53 -6.00
N TYR A 16 7.42 -13.43 -5.57
CA TYR A 16 6.62 -12.61 -6.46
C TYR A 16 7.41 -12.10 -7.67
N GLU A 17 8.65 -11.68 -7.45
CA GLU A 17 9.55 -11.16 -8.48
C GLU A 17 10.03 -12.26 -9.43
N GLU A 18 10.18 -13.50 -8.94
CA GLU A 18 10.49 -14.65 -9.79
C GLU A 18 9.33 -14.97 -10.74
N TYR A 19 8.08 -14.88 -10.28
CA TYR A 19 6.90 -15.02 -11.13
C TYR A 19 6.86 -13.97 -12.27
N ALA A 20 7.31 -12.75 -11.98
CA ALA A 20 7.40 -11.67 -12.98
C ALA A 20 8.51 -11.91 -14.02
N ARG A 21 9.51 -12.75 -13.72
CA ARG A 21 10.65 -13.07 -14.60
C ARG A 21 10.42 -14.33 -15.45
N LEU A 22 9.28 -15.01 -15.30
CA LEU A 22 8.97 -16.20 -16.09
C LEU A 22 8.82 -15.86 -17.59
N PRO A 23 9.09 -16.82 -18.50
CA PRO A 23 8.92 -16.62 -19.95
C PRO A 23 7.51 -16.19 -20.34
N VAL A 24 6.51 -16.66 -19.59
CA VAL A 24 5.16 -16.10 -19.57
C VAL A 24 4.96 -15.52 -18.16
N PRO A 25 5.07 -14.19 -17.99
CA PRO A 25 4.93 -13.57 -16.69
C PRO A 25 3.55 -13.85 -16.11
N VAL A 26 3.54 -14.48 -14.93
CA VAL A 26 2.32 -14.57 -14.12
C VAL A 26 2.42 -13.45 -13.10
N LYS A 27 1.35 -12.67 -12.95
CA LYS A 27 1.26 -11.66 -11.91
C LYS A 27 0.34 -12.21 -10.82
N PRO A 28 0.87 -12.75 -9.71
CA PRO A 28 0.03 -13.17 -8.60
C PRO A 28 -0.86 -11.99 -8.19
N TRP A 29 -2.18 -12.19 -8.25
CA TRP A 29 -3.12 -11.18 -7.79
C TRP A 29 -3.34 -11.35 -6.29
N ALA A 30 -3.74 -10.27 -5.61
CA ALA A 30 -4.16 -10.41 -4.23
C ALA A 30 -5.33 -11.39 -4.15
N GLY A 31 -5.24 -12.31 -3.20
CA GLY A 31 -6.36 -13.16 -2.86
C GLY A 31 -7.58 -12.30 -2.53
N ALA A 32 -8.77 -12.77 -2.91
CA ALA A 32 -10.02 -12.08 -2.62
C ALA A 32 -10.16 -11.72 -1.12
N THR A 33 -9.54 -12.53 -0.27
CA THR A 33 -9.45 -12.38 1.18
C THR A 33 -8.61 -11.18 1.64
N TYR A 34 -7.41 -10.98 1.08
CA TYR A 34 -6.56 -9.84 1.45
C TYR A 34 -7.26 -8.50 1.21
N LEU A 35 -8.01 -8.41 0.10
CA LEU A 35 -8.77 -7.22 -0.27
C LEU A 35 -9.92 -6.87 0.71
N ARG A 36 -10.22 -7.76 1.66
CA ARG A 36 -11.16 -7.49 2.75
C ARG A 36 -10.50 -6.78 3.93
N LEU A 37 -9.17 -6.76 4.01
CA LEU A 37 -8.49 -6.07 5.08
C LEU A 37 -8.70 -4.55 4.99
N PHE A 38 -8.87 -3.96 6.16
CA PHE A 38 -8.88 -2.53 6.39
C PHE A 38 -7.89 -2.25 7.51
N ILE A 39 -6.68 -1.82 7.12
CA ILE A 39 -5.56 -1.57 8.02
C ILE A 39 -5.44 -0.06 8.23
N ARG A 40 -5.64 0.38 9.47
CA ARG A 40 -5.35 1.75 9.89
C ARG A 40 -3.92 1.84 10.39
N LEU A 41 -3.23 2.94 10.14
CA LEU A 41 -1.90 3.18 10.71
C LEU A 41 -2.01 3.82 12.10
N GLN A 42 -2.54 3.07 13.06
CA GLN A 42 -2.76 3.49 14.45
C GLN A 42 -2.37 2.36 15.40
N GLU A 43 -1.82 2.68 16.57
CA GLU A 43 -1.54 1.69 17.60
C GLU A 43 -2.76 1.45 18.51
N PRO A 44 -2.92 0.23 19.06
CA PRO A 44 -2.15 -0.99 18.80
C PRO A 44 -2.61 -1.73 17.52
N PHE A 45 -1.74 -2.53 16.89
CA PHE A 45 -2.03 -3.28 15.66
C PHE A 45 -3.33 -4.10 15.73
N SER A 46 -3.63 -4.71 16.88
CA SER A 46 -4.85 -5.48 17.14
C SER A 46 -6.15 -4.70 16.90
N SER A 47 -6.12 -3.39 17.15
CA SER A 47 -7.24 -2.47 16.91
C SER A 47 -7.17 -1.78 15.55
N ALA A 48 -5.99 -1.82 14.93
CA ALA A 48 -5.68 -1.15 13.68
C ALA A 48 -6.26 -1.90 12.47
N VAL A 49 -6.30 -3.23 12.54
CA VAL A 49 -6.78 -4.09 11.47
C VAL A 49 -8.21 -4.53 11.71
N SER A 50 -9.03 -4.39 10.68
CA SER A 50 -10.41 -4.88 10.67
C SER A 50 -10.71 -5.58 9.34
N VAL A 51 -11.68 -6.48 9.37
CA VAL A 51 -12.05 -7.32 8.23
C VAL A 51 -13.40 -6.86 7.69
N CYS A 52 -13.40 -6.41 6.44
CA CYS A 52 -14.63 -6.10 5.74
C CYS A 52 -15.40 -7.39 5.44
N PRO A 53 -16.74 -7.33 5.38
CA PRO A 53 -17.52 -8.47 4.95
C PRO A 53 -17.18 -8.87 3.50
N PRO A 54 -17.52 -10.10 3.08
CA PRO A 54 -17.15 -10.63 1.76
C PRO A 54 -17.66 -9.79 0.59
N ASP A 55 -18.83 -9.17 0.75
CA ASP A 55 -19.45 -8.23 -0.20
C ASP A 55 -18.76 -6.85 -0.24
N ARG A 56 -17.77 -6.63 0.63
CA ARG A 56 -17.07 -5.36 0.86
C ARG A 56 -18.01 -4.19 1.14
N SER A 57 -19.21 -4.48 1.65
CA SER A 57 -20.19 -3.48 2.05
C SER A 57 -19.57 -2.59 3.12
N THR A 58 -19.60 -1.28 2.88
CA THR A 58 -19.18 -0.27 3.86
C THR A 58 -20.24 -0.02 4.93
N THR A 59 -21.44 -0.58 4.75
CA THR A 59 -22.61 -0.43 5.63
C THR A 59 -22.73 -1.53 6.66
N SER A 60 -22.11 -2.68 6.39
CA SER A 60 -22.06 -3.80 7.32
C SER A 60 -20.92 -3.57 8.33
N PRO A 61 -21.11 -3.94 9.61
CA PRO A 61 -20.07 -3.78 10.62
C PRO A 61 -18.83 -4.59 10.23
N ARG A 62 -17.65 -3.99 10.39
CA ARG A 62 -16.38 -4.68 10.16
C ARG A 62 -16.12 -5.65 11.31
N GLU A 63 -15.58 -6.82 11.00
CA GLU A 63 -15.20 -7.81 12.01
C GLU A 63 -13.81 -7.47 12.57
N PRO A 64 -13.55 -7.74 13.86
CA PRO A 64 -12.22 -7.56 14.43
C PRO A 64 -11.25 -8.60 13.85
N TYR A 65 -10.03 -8.16 13.55
CA TYR A 65 -8.99 -9.04 13.01
C TYR A 65 -8.44 -10.03 14.03
N CYS A 66 -8.49 -9.69 15.31
CA CYS A 66 -8.22 -10.61 16.42
C CYS A 66 -9.23 -10.39 17.54
N ARG A 67 -9.48 -11.42 18.32
CA ARG A 67 -10.32 -11.35 19.52
C ARG A 67 -9.51 -11.84 20.72
N GLU A 68 -9.55 -11.07 21.79
CA GLU A 68 -9.05 -11.54 23.08
C GLU A 68 -10.04 -12.54 23.65
N THR A 69 -9.53 -13.71 24.02
CA THR A 69 -10.26 -14.78 24.69
C THR A 69 -9.57 -15.09 26.02
N PRO A 70 -10.26 -15.77 26.97
CA PRO A 70 -9.64 -16.19 28.22
C PRO A 70 -8.35 -17.01 28.03
N ASP A 71 -8.23 -17.72 26.90
CA ASP A 71 -7.10 -18.57 26.55
C ASP A 71 -6.00 -17.85 25.74
N GLY A 72 -6.18 -16.56 25.45
CA GLY A 72 -5.23 -15.73 24.71
C GLY A 72 -5.84 -15.03 23.48
N LEU A 73 -4.97 -14.53 22.60
CA LEU A 73 -5.39 -13.81 21.39
C LEU A 73 -5.68 -14.80 20.26
N VAL A 74 -6.91 -14.77 19.74
CA VAL A 74 -7.34 -15.59 18.60
C VAL A 74 -7.44 -14.73 17.36
N TRP A 75 -6.65 -15.06 16.33
CA TRP A 75 -6.66 -14.38 15.04
C TRP A 75 -7.85 -14.81 14.17
N HIS A 76 -8.32 -13.91 13.32
CA HIS A 76 -9.35 -14.24 12.33
C HIS A 76 -8.78 -15.26 11.32
N PRO A 77 -9.56 -16.27 10.87
CA PRO A 77 -9.09 -17.30 9.93
C PRO A 77 -8.39 -16.79 8.66
N ILE A 78 -8.73 -15.57 8.21
CA ILE A 78 -8.10 -14.96 7.04
C ILE A 78 -6.61 -14.70 7.23
N ALA A 79 -6.16 -14.61 8.49
CA ALA A 79 -4.77 -14.35 8.84
C ALA A 79 -3.84 -15.45 8.32
N GLU A 80 -4.33 -16.70 8.29
CA GLU A 80 -3.58 -17.88 7.84
C GLU A 80 -3.69 -18.13 6.33
N GLU A 81 -4.56 -17.40 5.64
CA GLU A 81 -4.74 -17.54 4.19
C GLU A 81 -3.56 -16.94 3.41
N SER A 82 -3.38 -17.40 2.18
CA SER A 82 -2.37 -16.86 1.26
C SER A 82 -2.71 -15.42 0.87
N VAL A 83 -1.72 -14.53 0.90
CA VAL A 83 -1.90 -13.13 0.48
C VAL A 83 -2.23 -12.99 -1.01
N THR A 84 -1.76 -13.94 -1.82
CA THR A 84 -1.95 -14.00 -3.27
C THR A 84 -2.67 -15.27 -3.71
N ASP A 85 -3.29 -15.22 -4.89
CA ASP A 85 -3.94 -16.37 -5.53
C ASP A 85 -2.96 -17.52 -5.83
N HIS A 86 -1.74 -17.17 -6.25
CA HIS A 86 -0.60 -18.06 -6.36
C HIS A 86 0.26 -17.93 -5.11
N ARG A 87 0.56 -19.04 -4.45
CA ARG A 87 1.41 -19.05 -3.25
C ARG A 87 2.83 -18.59 -3.61
N ILE A 88 3.33 -17.62 -2.85
CA ILE A 88 4.66 -17.04 -2.99
C ILE A 88 5.45 -17.19 -1.70
N SER A 89 6.77 -17.32 -1.78
CA SER A 89 7.65 -17.38 -0.59
C SER A 89 8.05 -16.01 -0.05
N SER A 90 8.12 -15.00 -0.92
CA SER A 90 8.35 -13.60 -0.54
C SER A 90 7.80 -12.60 -1.55
N ILE A 91 7.60 -11.36 -1.10
CA ILE A 91 7.22 -10.21 -1.93
C ILE A 91 7.87 -8.93 -1.40
N THR A 92 8.39 -8.11 -2.30
CA THR A 92 8.85 -6.75 -1.98
C THR A 92 7.70 -5.77 -2.14
N VAL A 93 7.39 -5.04 -1.08
CA VAL A 93 6.28 -4.08 -1.02
C VAL A 93 6.83 -2.67 -0.96
N LYS A 94 6.49 -1.87 -1.96
CA LYS A 94 6.75 -0.43 -2.00
C LYS A 94 5.50 0.34 -1.59
N ILE A 95 5.71 1.50 -0.99
CA ILE A 95 4.64 2.43 -0.62
C ILE A 95 4.63 3.56 -1.63
N ARG A 96 3.61 3.60 -2.47
CA ARG A 96 3.51 4.47 -3.64
C ARG A 96 3.74 5.94 -3.30
N CYS A 97 3.11 6.45 -2.24
CA CYS A 97 3.29 7.86 -1.87
C CYS A 97 4.73 8.18 -1.45
N LEU A 98 5.47 7.23 -0.88
CA LEU A 98 6.88 7.39 -0.52
C LEU A 98 7.82 7.19 -1.72
N ASP A 99 7.51 6.24 -2.60
CA ASP A 99 8.27 5.93 -3.83
C ASP A 99 8.14 7.08 -4.85
N GLU A 100 6.98 7.74 -4.90
CA GLU A 100 6.70 8.88 -5.80
C GLU A 100 7.00 10.25 -5.15
N TRP A 101 7.35 10.30 -3.84
CA TRP A 101 7.43 11.56 -3.10
C TRP A 101 8.45 12.54 -3.68
N GLU A 102 9.66 12.06 -3.97
CA GLU A 102 10.73 12.90 -4.54
C GLU A 102 10.31 13.48 -5.89
N SER A 103 9.72 12.66 -6.77
CA SER A 103 9.24 13.10 -8.08
C SER A 103 8.10 14.11 -7.97
N ALA A 104 7.14 13.88 -7.07
CA ALA A 104 6.04 14.82 -6.82
C ALA A 104 6.55 16.16 -6.24
N TRP A 105 7.55 16.10 -5.35
CA TRP A 105 8.21 17.28 -4.80
C TRP A 105 8.92 18.07 -5.91
N LEU A 106 9.68 17.41 -6.78
CA LEU A 106 10.33 18.08 -7.92
C LEU A 106 9.33 18.72 -8.87
N GLN A 107 8.24 18.01 -9.20
CA GLN A 107 7.21 18.52 -10.11
C GLN A 107 6.57 19.80 -9.56
N LEU A 108 6.32 19.88 -8.25
CA LEU A 108 5.79 21.09 -7.61
C LEU A 108 6.69 22.30 -7.85
N PHE A 109 8.01 22.11 -7.86
CA PHE A 109 8.99 23.20 -8.02
C PHE A 109 9.45 23.43 -9.46
N GLU A 110 9.31 22.43 -10.34
CA GLU A 110 9.47 22.63 -11.78
C GLU A 110 8.40 23.58 -12.33
N GLU A 111 7.17 23.50 -11.81
CA GLU A 111 6.10 24.45 -12.13
C GLU A 111 6.42 25.90 -11.72
N GLU A 112 7.35 26.11 -10.79
CA GLU A 112 7.82 27.43 -10.35
C GLU A 112 9.00 27.98 -11.18
N ASP A 113 9.52 27.19 -12.13
CA ASP A 113 10.66 27.53 -13.00
C ASP A 113 11.93 27.96 -12.23
N LEU A 114 12.20 27.31 -11.09
CA LEU A 114 13.34 27.66 -10.22
C LEU A 114 14.69 27.47 -10.93
N ARG A 115 15.65 28.33 -10.58
CA ARG A 115 17.03 28.32 -11.06
C ARG A 115 18.05 28.46 -9.93
N PRO A 116 19.31 28.03 -10.15
CA PRO A 116 20.39 28.30 -9.22
C PRO A 116 20.55 29.80 -8.94
N GLY A 117 20.38 30.18 -7.67
CA GLY A 117 20.46 31.56 -7.20
C GLY A 117 19.12 32.17 -6.79
N ASP A 118 18.00 31.48 -7.04
CA ASP A 118 16.67 31.91 -6.60
C ASP A 118 16.54 31.88 -5.07
N GLU A 119 15.76 32.82 -4.53
CA GLU A 119 15.58 32.97 -3.09
C GLU A 119 14.90 31.74 -2.49
N GLY A 120 15.55 31.13 -1.49
CA GLY A 120 15.02 29.94 -0.82
C GLY A 120 15.37 28.61 -1.51
N ALA A 121 15.92 28.63 -2.73
CA ALA A 121 16.40 27.44 -3.42
C ALA A 121 17.86 27.15 -3.09
N VAL A 122 18.14 25.91 -2.67
CA VAL A 122 19.51 25.43 -2.45
C VAL A 122 19.79 24.35 -3.47
N TRP A 123 20.85 24.58 -4.25
CA TRP A 123 21.32 23.69 -5.30
C TRP A 123 22.69 23.12 -4.93
N ALA A 124 22.95 21.88 -5.30
CA ALA A 124 24.22 21.20 -5.09
C ALA A 124 24.62 20.40 -6.32
N LEU A 125 25.91 20.07 -6.44
CA LEU A 125 26.35 19.12 -7.46
C LEU A 125 25.77 17.73 -7.13
N PRO A 126 25.22 17.01 -8.11
CA PRO A 126 24.74 15.65 -7.91
C PRO A 126 25.90 14.71 -7.54
N GLY A 127 25.58 13.60 -6.87
CA GLY A 127 26.54 12.50 -6.69
C GLY A 127 26.90 11.84 -8.02
N GLU A 128 27.96 11.02 -8.04
CA GLU A 128 28.48 10.37 -9.27
C GLU A 128 27.43 9.51 -10.01
N GLU A 129 26.42 8.99 -9.30
CA GLU A 129 25.35 8.14 -9.83
C GLU A 129 23.99 8.86 -9.90
N GLU A 130 23.96 10.17 -9.65
CA GLU A 130 22.73 10.95 -9.65
C GLU A 130 22.65 11.87 -10.86
N GLU A 131 21.45 12.00 -11.42
CA GLU A 131 21.19 12.95 -12.50
C GLU A 131 21.00 14.37 -11.94
N ALA A 132 21.40 15.37 -12.73
CA ALA A 132 21.10 16.77 -12.45
C ALA A 132 19.62 17.06 -12.73
N ASP A 133 19.03 17.98 -11.95
CA ASP A 133 17.67 18.45 -12.26
C ASP A 133 17.70 19.63 -13.26
N ASP A 134 18.78 20.42 -13.24
CA ASP A 134 19.01 21.50 -14.20
C ASP A 134 20.16 21.13 -15.16
N GLU A 135 19.82 20.86 -16.43
CA GLU A 135 20.78 20.42 -17.44
C GLU A 135 21.81 21.50 -17.81
N GLU A 136 21.47 22.78 -17.65
CA GLU A 136 22.35 23.91 -18.02
C GLU A 136 23.51 24.05 -17.03
N THR A 137 23.21 24.01 -15.74
CA THR A 137 24.20 24.15 -14.66
C THR A 137 24.73 22.82 -14.16
N GLY A 138 24.08 21.71 -14.51
CA GLY A 138 24.41 20.37 -14.00
C GLY A 138 24.16 20.23 -12.50
N MET A 139 23.27 21.05 -11.92
CA MET A 139 22.98 21.06 -10.50
C MET A 139 21.68 20.32 -10.16
N LYS A 140 21.59 19.93 -8.90
CA LYS A 140 20.47 19.22 -8.30
C LYS A 140 19.86 20.08 -7.18
N LEU A 141 18.55 20.25 -7.20
CA LEU A 141 17.81 20.97 -6.17
C LEU A 141 17.75 20.09 -4.91
N VAL A 142 18.25 20.60 -3.78
CA VAL A 142 18.33 19.84 -2.51
C VAL A 142 17.40 20.38 -1.42
N ARG A 143 16.98 21.64 -1.52
CA ARG A 143 16.03 22.26 -0.59
C ARG A 143 15.35 23.44 -1.28
N HIS A 144 14.08 23.67 -0.98
CA HIS A 144 13.35 24.87 -1.39
C HIS A 144 12.42 25.35 -0.27
N VAL A 145 12.42 26.66 0.03
CA VAL A 145 11.55 27.31 1.04
C VAL A 145 11.63 26.63 2.42
N GLY A 146 12.83 26.14 2.77
CA GLY A 146 13.07 25.47 4.06
C GLY A 146 12.64 24.00 4.11
N GLU A 147 12.09 23.45 3.02
CA GLU A 147 11.79 22.03 2.88
C GLU A 147 12.94 21.30 2.18
N ASP A 148 13.47 20.28 2.86
CA ASP A 148 14.50 19.40 2.28
C ASP A 148 13.89 18.48 1.22
N ARG A 149 14.67 18.22 0.16
CA ARG A 149 14.33 17.23 -0.84
C ARG A 149 14.08 15.87 -0.17
N PRO A 150 12.93 15.22 -0.44
CA PRO A 150 12.64 13.91 0.13
C PRO A 150 13.68 12.85 -0.26
N ARG A 151 14.04 12.01 0.70
CA ARG A 151 14.87 10.81 0.42
C ARG A 151 14.08 9.76 -0.35
N LYS A 152 14.78 8.91 -1.08
CA LYS A 152 14.21 7.67 -1.65
C LYS A 152 13.96 6.64 -0.54
N TYR A 153 12.84 5.94 -0.64
CA TYR A 153 12.45 4.88 0.30
C TYR A 153 12.54 3.50 -0.38
N GLU A 154 13.25 2.58 0.26
CA GLU A 154 13.30 1.19 -0.19
C GLU A 154 12.06 0.41 0.25
N GLY A 155 11.60 -0.53 -0.57
CA GLY A 155 10.48 -1.39 -0.24
C GLY A 155 10.80 -2.38 0.89
N VAL A 156 9.77 -2.83 1.61
CA VAL A 156 9.89 -3.86 2.64
C VAL A 156 9.73 -5.26 2.02
N VAL A 157 10.66 -6.17 2.32
CA VAL A 157 10.56 -7.56 1.89
C VAL A 157 9.78 -8.37 2.92
N VAL A 158 8.61 -8.85 2.52
CA VAL A 158 7.78 -9.75 3.31
C VAL A 158 8.15 -11.19 2.98
N ARG A 159 8.42 -12.01 4.00
CA ARG A 159 8.75 -13.44 3.87
C ARG A 159 7.75 -14.30 4.60
N ALA A 160 7.52 -15.51 4.09
CA ALA A 160 6.67 -16.50 4.74
C ALA A 160 7.24 -16.91 6.10
N SER A 161 6.51 -16.65 7.19
CA SER A 161 6.93 -17.07 8.54
C SER A 161 6.82 -18.59 8.74
N ASN A 162 5.83 -19.21 8.08
CA ASN A 162 5.57 -20.64 8.11
C ASN A 162 6.50 -21.47 7.21
N GLY A 163 7.44 -20.84 6.50
CA GLY A 163 8.37 -21.51 5.59
C GLY A 163 7.74 -22.05 4.29
N HIS A 164 6.44 -21.82 4.07
CA HIS A 164 5.71 -22.26 2.90
C HIS A 164 5.33 -21.08 2.01
N PHE A 165 4.39 -20.25 2.45
CA PHE A 165 3.88 -19.14 1.65
C PHE A 165 3.56 -17.94 2.52
N VAL A 166 3.65 -16.74 1.94
CA VAL A 166 3.34 -15.49 2.62
C VAL A 166 1.86 -15.47 2.98
N THR A 167 1.57 -15.42 4.27
CA THR A 167 0.20 -15.31 4.76
C THR A 167 -0.27 -13.86 4.77
N VAL A 168 -1.58 -13.66 4.87
CA VAL A 168 -2.18 -12.34 5.10
C VAL A 168 -1.64 -11.71 6.38
N HIS A 169 -1.39 -12.52 7.43
CA HIS A 169 -0.79 -12.03 8.67
C HIS A 169 0.65 -11.55 8.49
N ASP A 170 1.50 -12.35 7.86
CA ASP A 170 2.89 -11.98 7.57
C ASP A 170 2.96 -10.64 6.82
N TYR A 171 2.10 -10.50 5.82
CA TYR A 171 2.01 -9.29 5.02
C TYR A 171 1.52 -8.09 5.83
N ALA A 172 0.39 -8.21 6.52
CA ALA A 172 -0.21 -7.11 7.26
C ALA A 172 0.72 -6.62 8.38
N THR A 173 1.35 -7.54 9.11
CA THR A 173 2.27 -7.21 10.21
C THR A 173 3.54 -6.55 9.68
N ALA A 174 4.21 -7.14 8.69
CA ALA A 174 5.46 -6.58 8.15
C ALA A 174 5.27 -5.19 7.52
N VAL A 175 4.18 -4.99 6.76
CA VAL A 175 3.88 -3.67 6.17
C VAL A 175 3.51 -2.65 7.24
N TYR A 176 2.75 -3.06 8.26
CA TYR A 176 2.40 -2.17 9.37
C TYR A 176 3.64 -1.75 10.17
N GLU A 177 4.49 -2.69 10.57
CA GLU A 177 5.73 -2.42 11.30
C GLU A 177 6.69 -1.53 10.50
N TYR A 178 6.72 -1.65 9.17
CA TYR A 178 7.49 -0.77 8.29
C TYR A 178 6.91 0.65 8.21
N LEU A 179 5.58 0.78 8.15
CA LEU A 179 4.90 2.07 7.96
C LEU A 179 4.78 2.90 9.24
N MET A 180 4.62 2.25 10.39
CA MET A 180 4.45 2.94 11.68
C MET A 180 5.56 3.95 12.01
N PRO A 181 6.86 3.61 11.90
CA PRO A 181 7.93 4.59 12.14
C PRO A 181 8.00 5.67 11.05
N LEU A 182 7.45 5.41 9.85
CA LEU A 182 7.43 6.32 8.71
C LEU A 182 6.15 7.17 8.62
N ARG A 183 5.32 7.17 9.68
CA ARG A 183 4.01 7.81 9.64
C ARG A 183 4.08 9.31 9.30
N ARG A 184 5.09 10.02 9.81
CA ARG A 184 5.26 11.46 9.54
C ARG A 184 5.65 11.71 8.09
N GLU A 185 6.55 10.90 7.57
CA GLU A 185 7.01 10.91 6.19
C GLU A 185 5.85 10.59 5.24
N VAL A 186 4.98 9.64 5.59
CA VAL A 186 3.77 9.34 4.84
C VAL A 186 2.83 10.55 4.82
N LEU A 187 2.59 11.20 5.95
CA LEU A 187 1.75 12.42 6.00
C LEU A 187 2.33 13.54 5.12
N ALA A 188 3.64 13.79 5.23
CA ALA A 188 4.32 14.79 4.41
C ALA A 188 4.23 14.47 2.91
N SER A 189 4.46 13.21 2.53
CA SER A 189 4.34 12.76 1.13
C SER A 189 2.92 12.93 0.57
N LEU A 190 1.90 12.69 1.41
CA LEU A 190 0.51 12.89 1.02
C LEU A 190 0.14 14.36 0.91
N THR A 191 0.72 15.25 1.71
CA THR A 191 0.54 16.69 1.57
C THR A 191 1.10 17.19 0.24
N VAL A 192 2.31 16.78 -0.14
CA VAL A 192 2.91 17.14 -1.44
C VAL A 192 2.07 16.60 -2.60
N SER A 193 1.55 15.38 -2.47
CA SER A 193 0.72 14.75 -3.51
C SER A 193 -0.68 15.36 -3.67
N LYS A 194 -1.12 16.19 -2.70
CA LYS A 194 -2.46 16.79 -2.70
C LYS A 194 -2.41 18.19 -3.31
N GLN A 195 -3.33 18.43 -4.24
CA GLN A 195 -3.44 19.68 -5.01
C GLN A 195 -3.67 20.95 -4.16
N ASN A 196 -4.02 20.83 -2.87
CA ASN A 196 -4.26 21.98 -2.00
C ASN A 196 -3.08 22.33 -1.08
N GLY A 197 -2.02 21.51 -1.00
CA GLY A 197 -0.81 21.80 -0.22
C GLY A 197 -0.99 21.94 1.29
N GLU A 198 -2.18 21.67 1.83
CA GLU A 198 -2.42 21.81 3.27
C GLU A 198 -1.76 20.66 4.05
N PRO A 199 -0.98 20.96 5.10
CA PRO A 199 -0.36 19.94 5.93
C PRO A 199 -1.44 19.11 6.62
N LEU A 200 -1.33 17.79 6.49
CA LEU A 200 -2.25 16.88 7.17
C LEU A 200 -1.94 16.86 8.67
N PRO A 201 -2.95 16.99 9.55
CA PRO A 201 -2.76 16.85 10.99
C PRO A 201 -2.11 15.52 11.38
N ASP A 202 -1.28 15.52 12.44
CA ASP A 202 -0.60 14.31 12.93
C ASP A 202 -1.56 13.19 13.35
N ASP A 203 -2.78 13.54 13.75
CA ASP A 203 -3.85 12.61 14.15
C ASP A 203 -4.70 12.11 12.96
N THR A 204 -4.36 12.51 11.73
CA THR A 204 -5.08 12.10 10.51
C THR A 204 -5.13 10.57 10.41
N GLN A 205 -6.34 10.03 10.27
CA GLN A 205 -6.50 8.59 10.13
C GLN A 205 -6.09 8.15 8.72
N LEU A 206 -5.07 7.30 8.64
CA LEU A 206 -4.51 6.76 7.41
C LEU A 206 -4.90 5.29 7.25
N VAL A 207 -5.13 4.87 6.03
CA VAL A 207 -5.49 3.50 5.67
C VAL A 207 -4.63 2.99 4.52
N LEU A 208 -4.20 1.74 4.62
CA LEU A 208 -3.53 1.03 3.54
C LEU A 208 -4.55 0.65 2.45
N CYS A 209 -4.28 1.07 1.23
CA CYS A 209 -5.13 0.88 0.06
C CYS A 209 -4.30 0.28 -1.09
N GLY A 210 -4.75 -0.84 -1.65
CA GLY A 210 -4.11 -1.43 -2.82
C GLY A 210 -3.79 -2.89 -2.62
N PHE A 211 -3.07 -3.46 -3.57
CA PHE A 211 -2.63 -4.84 -3.53
C PHE A 211 -1.34 -5.06 -4.33
N GLY A 212 -0.58 -6.09 -3.94
CA GLY A 212 0.63 -6.51 -4.64
C GLY A 212 1.87 -5.75 -4.16
N PRO A 213 2.87 -5.56 -5.04
CA PRO A 213 4.18 -5.01 -4.68
C PRO A 213 4.16 -3.48 -4.54
N SER A 214 3.06 -2.80 -4.87
CA SER A 214 2.91 -1.36 -4.69
C SER A 214 1.61 -1.09 -3.94
N GLN A 215 1.75 -0.64 -2.69
CA GLN A 215 0.65 -0.26 -1.82
C GLN A 215 0.52 1.26 -1.81
N SER A 216 -0.70 1.76 -1.76
CA SER A 216 -0.97 3.19 -1.52
C SER A 216 -1.42 3.39 -0.08
N VAL A 217 -1.17 4.57 0.46
CA VAL A 217 -1.78 5.03 1.70
C VAL A 217 -2.69 6.19 1.35
N GLU A 218 -3.91 6.20 1.91
CA GLU A 218 -4.90 7.23 1.69
C GLU A 218 -5.47 7.67 3.05
N THR A 219 -6.14 8.82 3.11
CA THR A 219 -6.94 9.14 4.30
C THR A 219 -8.15 8.21 4.39
N VAL A 220 -8.63 7.94 5.60
CA VAL A 220 -9.85 7.12 5.78
C VAL A 220 -11.03 7.69 5.00
N GLU A 221 -11.17 9.02 5.00
CA GLU A 221 -12.23 9.72 4.26
C GLU A 221 -12.11 9.48 2.74
N GLU A 222 -10.90 9.57 2.18
CA GLU A 222 -10.65 9.30 0.76
C GLU A 222 -10.96 7.85 0.37
N ALA A 223 -10.50 6.90 1.18
CA ALA A 223 -10.75 5.50 0.94
C ALA A 223 -12.26 5.19 0.96
N GLU A 224 -13.01 5.77 1.90
CA GLU A 224 -14.46 5.63 1.96
C GLU A 224 -15.16 6.30 0.77
N ARG A 225 -14.73 7.49 0.38
CA ARG A 225 -15.25 8.19 -0.80
C ARG A 225 -15.04 7.39 -2.08
N ARG A 226 -13.85 6.81 -2.25
CA ARG A 226 -13.50 5.94 -3.39
C ARG A 226 -14.37 4.69 -3.42
N ARG A 227 -14.59 4.03 -2.27
CA ARG A 227 -15.50 2.88 -2.16
C ARG A 227 -16.94 3.23 -2.50
N ARG A 228 -17.45 4.39 -2.06
CA ARG A 228 -18.79 4.88 -2.43
C ARG A 228 -18.93 5.13 -3.93
N ARG A 229 -17.94 5.74 -4.58
CA ARG A 229 -17.93 5.96 -6.03
C ARG A 229 -17.92 4.65 -6.83
N ALA A 230 -17.10 3.68 -6.42
CA ALA A 230 -17.06 2.37 -7.05
C ALA A 230 -18.43 1.66 -7.01
N ARG A 231 -19.19 1.83 -5.92
CA ARG A 231 -20.56 1.29 -5.80
C ARG A 231 -21.53 1.94 -6.79
N MET A 232 -21.49 3.28 -6.92
CA MET A 232 -22.38 4.00 -7.85
C MET A 232 -22.09 3.62 -9.31
N ALA A 233 -20.82 3.37 -9.64
CA ALA A 233 -20.43 2.87 -10.96
C ALA A 233 -20.87 1.42 -11.20
N GLY A 234 -20.81 0.55 -10.17
CA GLY A 234 -21.26 -0.85 -10.26
C GLY A 234 -22.77 -1.03 -10.25
N ALA A 235 -23.53 -0.10 -9.66
CA ALA A 235 -25.00 -0.16 -9.59
C ALA A 235 -25.71 0.27 -10.89
N GLY A 236 -24.98 0.78 -11.89
CA GLY A 236 -25.53 1.19 -13.18
C GLY A 236 -25.77 0.06 -14.18
N GLY A 237 -25.43 -1.20 -13.84
CA GLY A 237 -25.47 -2.34 -14.77
C GLY A 237 -26.76 -3.16 -14.81
N ASP A 238 -27.70 -2.96 -13.88
CA ASP A 238 -28.86 -3.86 -13.71
C ASP A 238 -30.19 -3.10 -13.53
N ALA A 239 -30.37 -2.00 -14.26
CA ALA A 239 -31.71 -1.45 -14.46
C ALA A 239 -32.42 -2.23 -15.57
N VAL A 240 -32.99 -3.39 -15.20
CA VAL A 240 -34.03 -4.05 -16.00
C VAL A 240 -35.21 -3.08 -16.10
N ILE A 241 -35.36 -2.45 -17.26
CA ILE A 241 -36.55 -1.68 -17.61
C ILE A 241 -37.73 -2.65 -17.58
N PRO A 242 -38.74 -2.48 -16.70
CA PRO A 242 -39.94 -3.29 -16.79
C PRO A 242 -40.69 -2.93 -18.09
N PRO A 243 -41.19 -3.91 -18.85
CA PRO A 243 -41.96 -3.61 -20.05
C PRO A 243 -43.30 -2.97 -19.64
N GLU A 244 -43.41 -1.66 -19.84
CA GLU A 244 -44.70 -0.98 -19.75
C GLU A 244 -45.63 -1.47 -20.86
N GLY A 245 -46.64 -2.23 -20.44
CA GLY A 245 -48.04 -2.01 -20.78
C GLY A 245 -48.35 -1.74 -22.25
N LEU A 246 -48.52 -2.83 -23.01
CA LEU A 246 -49.33 -2.88 -24.23
C LEU A 246 -50.76 -2.41 -23.87
N LYS A 247 -51.14 -1.20 -24.26
CA LYS A 247 -52.55 -0.79 -24.29
C LYS A 247 -53.21 -1.44 -25.51
N ALA A 248 -54.34 -2.11 -25.25
CA ALA A 248 -55.27 -2.63 -26.24
C ALA A 248 -55.92 -1.50 -27.07
#